data_AF-A0A917NYC4-F1
#
_entry.id   AF-A0A917NYC4-F1
#
_cell.length_a   1.000
_cell.length_b   1.000
_cell.length_c   1.000
_cell.angle_alpha   90.00
_cell.angle_beta   90.00
_cell.angle_gamma   90.00
#
_symmetry.space_group_name_H-M   'P 1'
#
loop_
_entity.id
_entity.type
_entity.pdbx_description
1 polymer ?
#
loop_
_entity_poly.entity_id
_entity_poly.type
_entity_poly.pdbx_seq_one_letter_code
_entity_poly.pdbx_strand_id
1 'polypeptide(L)' 'MDDVVVMLDAHQTFRRYADEDIDIYWGAYIGTPDEILASGPIAEAGPRIERLRAEARERKGWIMDTYLLRRNPGAR' A
#
# COMPACT_ATOMS: atom_id res chain seq x y z
N MET A 1 -3.65 -13.57 14.12
CA MET A 1 -4.02 -12.56 13.11
C MET A 1 -2.96 -11.49 13.24
N ASP A 2 -2.07 -11.41 12.25
CA ASP A 2 -0.95 -10.48 12.25
C ASP A 2 -1.30 -9.35 11.28
N ASP A 3 -1.86 -8.28 11.85
CA ASP A 3 -2.31 -7.07 11.14
C ASP A 3 -1.42 -5.89 11.57
N VAL A 4 -0.85 -5.18 10.59
CA VAL A 4 0.02 -4.02 10.84
C VAL A 4 -0.44 -2.84 10.01
N VAL A 5 -0.79 -1.73 10.65
CA VAL A 5 -1.06 -0.46 9.98
C VAL A 5 0.20 0.38 10.00
N VAL A 6 0.60 0.89 8.84
CA VAL A 6 1.76 1.77 8.69
C VAL A 6 1.31 3.15 8.23
N MET A 7 1.77 4.16 8.95
CA MET A 7 1.56 5.57 8.67
C MET A 7 2.90 6.28 8.48
N LEU A 8 2.92 7.39 7.75
CA LEU A 8 4.10 8.24 7.53
C LEU A 8 5.30 7.53 6.85
N ASP A 9 5.02 6.53 6.01
CA ASP A 9 6.06 5.83 5.26
C ASP A 9 6.34 6.52 3.92
N ALA A 10 7.37 7.36 3.89
CA ALA A 10 7.79 8.03 2.66
C ALA A 10 8.45 7.08 1.64
N HIS A 11 8.94 5.92 2.09
CA HIS A 11 9.90 5.07 1.36
C HIS A 11 9.32 3.75 0.84
N GLN A 12 8.02 3.50 1.04
CA GLN A 12 7.36 2.29 0.55
C GLN A 12 8.01 1.03 1.13
N THR A 13 8.20 1.03 2.44
CA THR A 13 8.84 -0.02 3.23
C THR A 13 8.18 -1.39 3.04
N PHE A 14 6.89 -1.43 2.69
CA PHE A 14 6.17 -2.66 2.36
C PHE A 14 6.87 -3.49 1.27
N ARG A 15 7.64 -2.87 0.36
CA ARG A 15 8.38 -3.56 -0.72
C ARG A 15 9.32 -4.65 -0.22
N ARG A 16 9.80 -4.54 1.03
CA ARG A 16 10.68 -5.55 1.64
C ARG A 16 10.00 -6.89 1.85
N TYR A 17 8.66 -6.93 1.79
CA TYR A 17 7.85 -8.11 2.04
C TYR A 17 7.18 -8.65 0.77
N ALA A 18 7.63 -8.22 -0.42
CA ALA A 18 7.01 -8.57 -1.70
C ALA A 18 6.92 -10.08 -1.96
N ASP A 19 7.84 -10.87 -1.38
CA ASP A 19 7.90 -12.34 -1.52
C ASP A 19 7.14 -13.08 -0.42
N GLU A 20 6.45 -12.37 0.47
CA GLU A 20 5.68 -12.96 1.56
C GLU A 20 4.19 -13.12 1.19
N ASP A 21 3.53 -14.11 1.80
CA ASP A 21 2.08 -14.28 1.71
C ASP A 21 1.35 -13.26 2.60
N ILE A 22 1.35 -12.01 2.12
CA ILE A 22 0.76 -10.85 2.78
C ILE A 22 -0.15 -10.14 1.79
N ASP A 23 -1.38 -9.87 2.24
CA ASP A 23 -2.26 -8.93 1.56
C ASP A 23 -1.96 -7.50 2.04
N ILE A 24 -1.88 -6.58 1.08
CA ILE A 24 -1.79 -5.14 1.35
C ILE A 24 -3.12 -4.47 1.02
N TYR A 25 -3.54 -3.54 1.87
CA TYR A 25 -4.65 -2.62 1.63
C TYR A 25 -4.10 -1.21 1.76
N TRP A 26 -3.86 -0.56 0.63
CA TRP A 26 -3.24 0.75 0.55
C TRP A 26 -4.25 1.80 0.11
N GLY A 27 -4.12 3.01 0.65
CA GLY A 27 -4.88 4.16 0.19
C GLY A 27 -4.11 5.46 0.32
N ALA A 28 -4.33 6.36 -0.64
CA ALA A 28 -3.86 7.74 -0.61
C ALA A 28 -5.03 8.72 -0.60
N TYR A 29 -4.86 9.85 0.09
CA TYR A 29 -5.88 10.90 0.22
C TYR A 29 -7.25 10.39 0.69
N ILE A 30 -7.24 9.38 1.57
CA ILE A 30 -8.44 8.71 2.07
C ILE A 30 -9.41 9.74 2.66
N GLY A 31 -10.68 9.65 2.28
CA GLY A 31 -11.74 10.57 2.71
C GLY A 31 -11.81 11.89 1.93
N THR A 32 -11.04 12.04 0.85
CA THR A 32 -11.10 13.20 -0.05
C THR A 32 -11.64 12.79 -1.44
N PRO A 33 -12.06 13.73 -2.29
CA PRO A 33 -12.47 13.42 -3.67
C PRO A 33 -11.36 12.80 -4.54
N ASP A 34 -10.09 12.92 -4.14
CA ASP A 34 -8.93 12.39 -4.85
C ASP A 34 -8.47 11.04 -4.30
N GLU A 35 -9.32 10.35 -3.55
CA GLU A 35 -9.01 9.04 -2.96
C GLU A 35 -8.54 8.04 -4.03
N ILE A 36 -7.44 7.35 -3.74
CA ILE A 36 -6.90 6.27 -4.56
C ILE A 36 -6.75 5.05 -3.68
N LEU A 37 -7.33 3.92 -4.10
CA LEU A 37 -7.28 2.66 -3.37
C LEU A 37 -6.63 1.58 -4.22
N ALA A 38 -5.84 0.72 -3.57
CA ALA A 38 -5.29 -0.48 -4.17
C ALA A 38 -5.11 -1.57 -3.12
N SER A 39 -5.50 -2.80 -3.43
CA SER A 39 -5.34 -3.94 -2.54
C SER A 39 -5.07 -5.25 -3.25
N GLY A 40 -4.65 -6.26 -2.49
CA GLY A 40 -4.42 -7.63 -2.94
C GLY A 40 -3.07 -8.18 -2.45
N PRO A 41 -2.62 -9.33 -3.01
CA PRO A 41 -1.33 -9.90 -2.68
C PRO A 41 -0.22 -8.88 -2.90
N ILE A 42 0.69 -8.74 -1.94
CA ILE A 42 1.72 -7.70 -1.98
C ILE A 42 2.64 -7.82 -3.21
N ALA A 43 2.88 -9.04 -3.69
CA ALA A 43 3.62 -9.33 -4.92
C ALA A 43 2.97 -8.70 -6.16
N GLU A 44 1.64 -8.62 -6.20
CA GLU A 44 0.87 -8.10 -7.34
C GLU A 44 0.48 -6.63 -7.17
N ALA A 45 0.03 -6.26 -5.96
CA ALA A 45 -0.45 -4.93 -5.64
C ALA A 45 0.72 -3.94 -5.45
N GLY A 46 1.88 -4.39 -4.97
CA GLY A 46 3.05 -3.55 -4.71
C GLY A 46 3.49 -2.72 -5.93
N PRO A 47 3.79 -3.34 -7.08
CA PRO A 47 4.16 -2.62 -8.29
C PRO A 47 3.08 -1.63 -8.78
N ARG A 48 1.80 -1.96 -8.57
CA ARG A 48 0.68 -1.06 -8.92
C ARG A 48 0.64 0.15 -8.00
N ILE A 49 0.82 -0.05 -6.70
CA ILE A 49 0.88 1.02 -5.69
C ILE A 49 2.05 1.95 -5.99
N GLU A 50 3.21 1.42 -6.38
CA GLU A 50 4.38 2.24 -6.74
C GLU A 50 4.07 3.24 -7.86
N ARG A 51 3.43 2.78 -8.95
CA ARG A 51 3.04 3.67 -10.05
C ARG A 51 2.01 4.69 -9.62
N LEU A 52 0.93 4.25 -8.95
CA LEU A 52 -0.15 5.15 -8.50
C LEU A 52 0.38 6.25 -7.59
N ARG A 53 1.30 5.90 -6.68
CA ARG A 53 1.92 6.84 -5.76
C ARG A 53 2.81 7.86 -6.50
N ALA A 54 3.60 7.41 -7.48
CA ALA A 54 4.43 8.29 -8.30
C ALA A 54 3.58 9.26 -9.13
N GLU A 55 2.57 8.76 -9.85
CA GLU A 55 1.65 9.55 -10.67
C GLU A 55 0.90 10.60 -9.83
N ALA A 56 0.42 10.20 -8.65
CA ALA A 56 -0.26 11.11 -7.74
C ALA A 56 0.65 12.20 -7.19
N ARG A 57 1.88 11.85 -6.81
CA ARG A 57 2.88 12.81 -6.32
C ARG A 57 3.30 13.78 -7.43
N GLU A 58 3.48 13.31 -8.65
CA GLU A 58 3.80 14.15 -9.81
C GLU A 58 2.68 15.16 -10.09
N ARG A 59 1.42 14.70 -10.08
CA ARG A 59 0.25 15.56 -10.33
C ARG A 59 0.02 16.62 -9.25
N LYS A 60 0.25 16.29 -7.98
CA LYS A 60 -0.14 17.16 -6.84
C LYS A 60 1.03 17.84 -6.12
N GLY A 61 2.26 17.41 -6.39
CA GLY A 61 3.48 17.87 -5.68
C GLY A 61 3.67 17.28 -4.29
N TRP A 62 2.66 16.59 -3.73
CA TRP A 62 2.71 15.92 -2.43
C TRP A 62 1.88 14.64 -2.48
N ILE A 63 2.10 13.75 -1.52
CA ILE A 63 1.27 12.57 -1.30
C ILE A 63 1.30 12.19 0.18
N MET A 64 0.14 11.80 0.70
CA MET A 64 0.00 11.13 1.98
C MET A 64 -0.75 9.82 1.74
N ASP A 65 -0.11 8.73 2.10
CA ASP A 65 -0.65 7.38 2.01
C ASP A 65 -0.51 6.62 3.33
N THR A 66 -1.33 5.60 3.48
CA THR A 66 -1.32 4.66 4.60
C THR A 66 -1.66 3.28 4.07
N TYR A 67 -1.24 2.25 4.78
CA TYR A 67 -1.60 0.88 4.39
C TYR A 67 -1.70 -0.06 5.58
N LEU A 68 -2.54 -1.08 5.41
CA LEU A 68 -2.63 -2.26 6.26
C LEU A 68 -1.91 -3.41 5.56
N LEU A 69 -1.03 -4.10 6.28
CA LEU A 69 -0.49 -5.40 5.92
C LEU A 69 -1.20 -6.46 6.75
N ARG A 70 -1.69 -7.51 6.09
CA ARG A 70 -2.34 -8.65 6.71
C ARG A 70 -1.69 -9.93 6.24
N ARG A 71 -1.08 -10.68 7.15
CA ARG A 71 -0.59 -12.04 6.84
C ARG A 71 -1.76 -13.01 6.76
N ASN A 72 -1.85 -13.81 5.71
CA ASN A 72 -2.87 -14.86 5.62
C ASN A 72 -2.41 -16.08 6.45
N PRO A 73 -3.10 -16.46 7.54
CA PRO A 73 -2.74 -17.65 8.31
C PRO A 73 -3.11 -18.97 7.61
N GLY A 74 -3.71 -18.91 6.41
CA GLY A 74 -4.28 -20.05 5.70
C GLY A 74 -3.41 -20.65 4.59
N ALA A 75 -2.29 -20.02 4.21
CA ALA A 75 -1.32 -20.62 3.30
C ALA A 75 -0.28 -21.41 4.12
N ARG A 76 -0.65 -22.63 4.52
CA ARG A 76 0.29 -23.60 5.06
C ARG A 76 0.01 -24.98 4.48
#